data_AF-A0A7K2Z351-F1
#
_entry.id   AF-A0A7K2Z351-F1
#
_cell.length_a   1.000
_cell.length_b   1.000
_cell.length_c   1.000
_cell.angle_alpha   90.00
_cell.angle_beta   90.00
_cell.angle_gamma   90.00
#
_symmetry.space_group_name_H-M   'P 1'
#
loop_
_entity.id
_entity.type
_entity.pdbx_description
1 polymer ?
#
loop_
_entity_poly.entity_id
_entity_poly.type
_entity_poly.pdbx_seq_one_letter_code
_entity_poly.pdbx_strand_id
1 'polypeptide(L)' 'DPTGTAPAPTGDPGEGTTTSAGFAPYVDTSLYPAYDLLANAEATGVKDYTLAFVTDGGGCTPKWGGVTDL' A
#
# COMPACT_ATOMS: atom_id res chain seq x y z
N ASP A 1 -7.72 -15.48 -33.13
CA ASP A 1 -7.43 -14.66 -31.95
C ASP A 1 -7.31 -15.60 -30.75
N PRO A 2 -6.14 -15.80 -30.12
CA PRO A 2 -6.07 -16.65 -28.95
C PRO A 2 -6.53 -15.84 -27.74
N THR A 3 -7.74 -16.14 -27.27
CA THR A 3 -8.26 -15.67 -25.98
C THR A 3 -7.37 -16.25 -24.88
N GLY A 4 -6.42 -15.47 -24.38
CA GLY A 4 -5.58 -15.86 -23.24
C GLY A 4 -6.41 -15.88 -21.96
N THR A 5 -6.54 -17.05 -21.33
CA THR A 5 -7.17 -17.20 -20.01
C THR A 5 -6.36 -16.44 -18.97
N ALA A 6 -6.98 -15.49 -18.27
CA ALA A 6 -6.35 -14.75 -17.18
C ALA A 6 -5.98 -15.72 -16.03
N PRO A 7 -4.81 -15.57 -15.39
CA PRO A 7 -4.41 -16.42 -14.27
C PRO A 7 -5.35 -16.20 -13.08
N ALA A 8 -5.70 -17.29 -12.40
CA ALA A 8 -6.49 -17.23 -11.18
C ALA A 8 -5.64 -16.69 -10.01
N PRO A 9 -6.19 -15.84 -9.12
CA PRO A 9 -5.49 -15.39 -7.93
C PRO A 9 -5.12 -16.58 -7.04
N THR A 10 -3.89 -16.59 -6.51
CA THR A 10 -3.33 -17.68 -5.71
C THR A 10 -3.54 -17.53 -4.19
N GLY A 11 -4.36 -16.59 -3.74
CA GLY A 11 -4.61 -16.38 -2.32
C GLY A 11 -6.01 -15.85 -2.04
N ASP A 12 -6.52 -16.16 -0.86
CA ASP A 12 -7.74 -15.56 -0.35
C ASP A 12 -7.48 -14.06 -0.09
N PRO A 13 -8.38 -13.16 -0.52
CA PRO A 13 -8.31 -11.76 -0.10
C PRO A 13 -8.30 -11.67 1.42
N GLY A 14 -7.41 -10.85 1.98
CA GLY A 14 -7.41 -10.64 3.42
C GLY A 14 -8.75 -10.10 3.91
N GLU A 15 -9.26 -10.66 5.01
CA GLU A 15 -10.43 -10.14 5.72
C GLU A 15 -10.05 -8.86 6.47
N GLY A 16 -9.87 -7.76 5.73
CA GLY A 16 -9.60 -6.46 6.32
C GLY A 16 -10.78 -6.01 7.20
N THR A 17 -10.50 -5.51 8.41
CA THR A 17 -11.52 -4.89 9.25
C THR A 17 -11.75 -3.46 8.79
N THR A 18 -12.99 -3.10 8.45
CA THR A 18 -13.33 -1.73 8.04
C THR A 18 -13.63 -0.86 9.26
N THR A 19 -12.61 -0.47 10.02
CA THR A 19 -12.75 0.79 10.77
C THR A 19 -12.64 1.90 9.74
N SER A 20 -13.72 2.63 9.47
CA SER A 20 -13.64 3.78 8.57
C SER A 20 -12.83 4.86 9.27
N ALA A 21 -11.56 4.99 8.89
CA ALA A 21 -10.83 6.21 9.11
C ALA A 21 -11.61 7.33 8.41
N GLY A 22 -12.22 8.26 9.16
CA GLY A 22 -12.91 9.40 8.58
C GLY A 22 -11.98 10.32 7.77
N PHE A 23 -10.66 10.19 8.01
CA PHE A 23 -9.60 10.91 7.32
C PHE A 23 -8.31 10.07 7.33
N ALA A 24 -7.77 9.73 6.15
CA ALA A 24 -6.53 8.99 6.00
C ALA A 24 -5.70 9.50 4.80
N PRO A 25 -4.80 10.47 4.99
CA PRO A 25 -4.03 11.05 3.89
C PRO A 25 -3.03 10.04 3.31
N TYR A 26 -2.65 10.26 2.05
CA TYR A 26 -1.65 9.44 1.36
C TYR A 26 -0.23 9.77 1.82
N VAL A 27 0.58 8.75 2.06
CA VAL A 27 2.02 8.88 2.36
C VAL A 27 2.80 8.05 1.36
N ASP A 28 3.69 8.71 0.60
CA ASP A 28 4.61 8.05 -0.30
C ASP A 28 5.79 7.45 0.48
N THR A 29 5.80 6.13 0.55
CA THR A 29 6.81 5.32 1.25
C THR A 29 8.16 5.26 0.55
N SER A 30 8.24 5.74 -0.70
CA SER A 30 9.47 5.72 -1.51
C SER A 30 10.34 6.98 -1.35
N LEU A 31 9.85 8.01 -0.67
CA LEU A 31 10.57 9.28 -0.51
C LEU A 31 11.77 9.17 0.45
N TYR A 32 12.82 9.95 0.16
CA TYR A 32 13.95 10.17 1.05
C TYR A 32 14.14 11.68 1.33
N PRO A 33 14.15 12.11 2.61
CA PRO A 33 13.93 11.30 3.81
C PRO A 33 12.51 10.73 3.86
N ALA A 34 12.36 9.60 4.55
CA ALA A 34 11.05 9.00 4.76
C ALA A 34 10.15 9.96 5.54
N TYR A 35 8.85 9.94 5.23
CA TYR A 35 7.87 10.72 5.97
C TYR A 35 7.77 10.24 7.42
N ASP A 36 7.89 11.16 8.37
CA ASP A 36 7.78 10.84 9.80
C ASP A 36 6.30 10.78 10.22
N LEU A 37 5.77 9.56 10.23
CA LEU A 37 4.40 9.28 10.65
C LEU A 37 4.16 9.63 12.13
N LEU A 38 5.16 9.43 13.00
CA LEU A 38 4.99 9.64 14.44
C LEU A 38 4.94 11.13 14.75
N ALA A 39 5.88 11.90 14.21
CA ALA A 39 5.88 13.35 14.38
C ALA A 39 4.59 14.00 13.83
N ASN A 40 4.08 13.51 12.69
CA ASN A 40 2.84 14.02 12.13
C ASN A 40 1.60 13.58 12.92
N ALA A 41 1.57 12.35 13.43
CA ALA A 41 0.50 11.90 14.30
C ALA A 41 0.44 12.74 15.59
N GLU A 42 1.60 13.08 16.18
CA GLU A 42 1.70 13.96 17.34
C GLU A 42 1.24 15.39 17.03
N ALA A 43 1.64 15.94 15.87
CA ALA A 43 1.33 17.32 15.50
C ALA A 43 -0.13 17.53 15.07
N THR A 44 -0.75 16.53 14.43
CA THR A 44 -2.05 16.68 13.76
C THR A 44 -3.17 15.86 14.41
N GLY A 45 -2.83 14.85 15.21
CA GLY A 45 -3.80 13.89 15.74
C GLY A 45 -4.30 12.86 14.72
N VAL A 46 -3.80 12.88 13.48
CA VAL A 46 -4.13 11.90 12.44
C VAL A 46 -3.44 10.58 12.76
N LYS A 47 -4.22 9.49 12.78
CA LYS A 47 -3.73 8.16 13.16
C LYS A 47 -3.89 7.10 12.08
N ASP A 48 -4.67 7.43 11.07
CA ASP A 48 -4.91 6.57 9.92
C ASP A 48 -4.23 7.20 8.70
N TYR A 49 -3.50 6.39 7.94
CA TYR A 49 -2.77 6.83 6.75
C TYR A 49 -2.94 5.80 5.64
N THR A 50 -3.09 6.29 4.40
CA THR A 50 -3.03 5.44 3.21
C THR A 50 -1.58 5.35 2.78
N LEU A 51 -0.88 4.26 3.11
CA LEU A 51 0.51 4.06 2.68
C LEU A 51 0.56 3.71 1.20
N ALA A 52 1.40 4.43 0.46
CA ALA A 52 1.42 4.41 -0.99
C ALA A 52 2.85 4.33 -1.55
N PHE A 53 3.10 3.72 -2.70
CA PHE A 53 2.24 2.78 -3.44
C PHE A 53 2.86 1.39 -3.44
N VAL A 54 2.00 0.37 -3.45
CA VAL A 54 2.40 -0.98 -3.84
C VAL A 54 2.27 -1.07 -5.36
N THR A 55 3.36 -1.40 -6.03
CA THR A 55 3.41 -1.63 -7.49
C THR A 55 4.09 -2.97 -7.80
N ASP A 56 4.00 -3.42 -9.05
CA ASP A 56 4.66 -4.65 -9.49
C ASP A 56 6.18 -4.53 -9.38
N GLY A 57 6.81 -5.42 -8.61
CA GLY A 57 8.26 -5.60 -8.54
C GLY A 57 8.80 -6.61 -9.56
N GLY A 58 7.93 -7.13 -10.43
CA GLY A 58 8.20 -8.20 -11.39
C GLY A 58 7.76 -9.56 -10.84
N GLY A 59 7.40 -10.47 -11.76
CA GLY A 59 7.09 -11.86 -11.41
C GLY A 59 5.88 -12.02 -10.48
N CYS A 60 4.87 -11.15 -10.60
CA CYS A 60 3.70 -11.14 -9.72
C CYS A 60 4.05 -10.92 -8.24
N THR A 61 5.16 -10.21 -7.96
CA THR A 61 5.61 -9.90 -6.60
C THR A 61 5.30 -8.44 -6.29
N PRO A 62 4.34 -8.16 -5.40
CA PRO A 62 4.03 -6.79 -5.01
C PRO A 62 5.17 -6.20 -4.16
N LYS A 63 5.51 -4.92 -4.39
CA LYS A 63 6.59 -4.19 -3.71
C LYS A 63 6.24 -2.74 -3.45
N TRP A 64 6.75 -2.15 -2.37
CA TRP A 64 6.71 -0.69 -2.17
C TRP A 64 7.53 0.00 -3.25
N GLY A 65 6.86 0.86 -4.03
CA GLY A 65 7.45 1.56 -5.17
C GLY A 65 8.05 0.64 -6.25
N GLY A 66 7.71 -0.65 -6.26
CA GLY A 66 8.21 -1.62 -7.25
C GLY A 66 9.64 -2.11 -6.99
N VAL A 67 10.30 -1.65 -5.93
CA VAL A 67 11.71 -1.95 -5.67
C VAL A 67 11.98 -2.45 -4.25
N THR A 68 11.21 -2.00 -3.26
CA THR A 68 11.38 -2.33 -1.85
C THR A 68 10.39 -3.43 -1.43
N ASP A 69 10.86 -4.44 -0.69
CA ASP A 69 10.01 -5.54 -0.22
C ASP A 69 8.95 -5.07 0.79
N LEU A 70 7.81 -5.76 0.85
CA LEU A 70 6.65 -5.44 1.70
C LEU A 70 6.86 -5.72 3.19
#